data_AF-A0A959Y581-F1
#
_entry.id   AF-A0A959Y581-F1
#
_cell.length_a   1.000
_cell.length_b   1.000
_cell.length_c   1.000
_cell.angle_alpha   90.00
_cell.angle_beta   90.00
_cell.angle_gamma   90.00
#
_symmetry.space_group_name_H-M   'P 1'
#
loop_
_entity.id
_entity.type
_entity.pdbx_description
1 polymer ?
#
loop_
_entity_poly.entity_id
_entity_poly.type
_entity_poly.pdbx_seq_one_letter_code
_entity_poly.pdbx_strand_id
1 'polypeptide(L)'
;MNRSFVFRILLFLFIHGLCWTGARAQFIPDPGMRNWLNGLAPGCVDGNGILDPQHPDLLLVEDASIFVNWQDLTGIQYLTNLRRLVMSHGTFPFLPAFPDSLEVLEMFTVPYATLPPLPPKLRVLRASTGYSFQGFQHPFPETLDTLDLSTLSPMNSLQGLNEGLRFLRLSCDSVNGLGPLPSTLQDLLLSTAQLECLPPLPIGLQTFLGGVPNVPCLPNMPAACTFSPFVPTSVCTIVDPCASAFGAITGAIHVDWNGNGVQDDPLFQVPVGHVAAQPGATVSGLDANGRFYLGVDVGTYQVLPTVNLQHMGSVSPASHVASVNTALAVDSLNDFLVTLLPNVTDLQVEAYVSLSRPGFNTSISFVARNVGSLPVSG
;
A
#
# COMPACT_ATOMS: atom_id res chain seq x y z
N MET A 1 54.44 15.89 -52.46
CA MET A 1 55.12 14.59 -52.43
C MET A 1 55.32 14.21 -50.96
N ASN A 2 54.29 13.64 -50.31
CA ASN A 2 54.44 12.70 -49.21
C ASN A 2 53.07 12.06 -48.93
N ARG A 3 53.08 10.73 -48.91
CA ARG A 3 51.93 9.82 -48.92
C ARG A 3 51.64 9.31 -47.51
N SER A 4 50.41 8.83 -47.35
CA SER A 4 49.98 7.77 -46.43
C SER A 4 49.30 8.19 -45.12
N PHE A 5 48.01 8.53 -45.26
CA PHE A 5 47.00 8.36 -44.22
C PHE A 5 46.50 6.90 -44.33
N VAL A 6 46.71 6.06 -43.32
CA VAL A 6 46.13 4.71 -43.24
C VAL A 6 45.01 4.75 -42.21
N PHE A 7 43.77 4.83 -42.70
CA PHE A 7 42.56 4.65 -41.90
C PHE A 7 42.21 3.15 -41.94
N ARG A 8 42.33 2.45 -40.80
CA ARG A 8 41.85 1.07 -40.67
C ARG A 8 40.34 1.11 -40.39
N ILE A 9 39.52 0.85 -41.41
CA ILE A 9 38.10 0.57 -41.26
C ILE A 9 37.97 -0.91 -40.85
N LEU A 10 37.61 -1.16 -39.59
CA LEU A 10 37.13 -2.47 -39.14
C LEU A 10 35.65 -2.57 -39.49
N LEU A 11 35.35 -3.40 -40.48
CA LEU A 11 34.01 -3.74 -40.93
C LEU A 11 33.35 -4.64 -39.85
N PHE A 12 32.44 -4.08 -39.03
CA PHE A 12 31.56 -4.88 -38.18
C PHE A 12 30.50 -5.54 -39.08
N LEU A 13 30.70 -6.82 -39.40
CA LEU A 13 29.71 -7.65 -40.09
C LEU A 13 28.63 -8.04 -39.08
N PHE A 14 27.48 -7.37 -39.20
CA PHE A 14 26.24 -7.68 -38.50
C PHE A 14 25.62 -8.93 -39.16
N ILE A 15 25.86 -10.11 -38.59
CA ILE A 15 25.18 -11.34 -39.03
C ILE A 15 23.87 -11.44 -38.26
N HIS A 16 22.79 -10.99 -38.89
CA HIS A 16 21.42 -11.36 -38.54
C HIS A 16 21.03 -12.61 -39.32
N GLY A 17 20.52 -13.62 -38.60
CA GLY A 17 19.71 -14.68 -39.17
C GLY A 17 20.44 -15.96 -39.57
N LEU A 18 20.78 -16.78 -38.57
CA LEU A 18 20.74 -18.24 -38.69
C LEU A 18 20.24 -18.78 -37.34
N CYS A 19 18.96 -19.16 -37.31
CA CYS A 19 18.31 -19.83 -36.20
C CYS A 19 19.00 -21.18 -35.99
N TRP A 20 19.80 -21.29 -34.93
CA TRP A 20 20.26 -22.56 -34.38
C TRP A 20 19.52 -22.79 -33.09
N THR A 21 18.60 -23.75 -33.10
CA THR A 21 17.95 -24.28 -31.90
C THR A 21 18.91 -25.24 -31.21
N GLY A 22 19.83 -24.69 -30.43
CA GLY A 22 20.68 -25.39 -29.48
C GLY A 22 21.14 -24.37 -28.45
N ALA A 23 20.83 -24.59 -27.17
CA ALA A 23 21.27 -23.71 -26.10
C ALA A 23 22.81 -23.62 -26.16
N ARG A 24 23.34 -22.43 -26.42
CA ARG A 24 24.79 -22.25 -26.59
C ARG A 24 25.44 -22.33 -25.21
N ALA A 25 26.54 -23.08 -25.13
CA ALA A 25 27.36 -23.16 -23.93
C ALA A 25 27.74 -21.74 -23.44
N GLN A 26 27.53 -21.45 -22.16
CA GLN A 26 27.68 -20.10 -21.61
C GLN A 26 28.90 -20.01 -20.71
N PHE A 27 29.78 -19.05 -20.97
CA PHE A 27 30.88 -18.76 -20.04
C PHE A 27 30.36 -18.05 -18.78
N ILE A 28 30.76 -18.56 -17.61
CA ILE A 28 30.47 -18.04 -16.29
C ILE A 28 31.72 -17.29 -15.79
N PRO A 29 31.73 -15.95 -15.73
CA PRO A 29 32.95 -15.20 -15.43
C PRO A 29 33.46 -15.41 -14.01
N ASP A 30 32.56 -15.43 -13.03
CA ASP A 30 32.90 -15.46 -11.60
C ASP A 30 33.16 -16.88 -11.08
N PRO A 31 34.35 -17.18 -10.52
CA PRO A 31 34.65 -18.51 -9.97
C PRO A 31 33.75 -18.92 -8.80
N GLY A 32 33.26 -17.98 -8.00
CA GLY A 32 32.30 -18.21 -6.93
C GLY A 32 30.96 -18.68 -7.48
N MET A 33 30.49 -18.05 -8.57
CA MET A 33 29.29 -18.49 -9.28
C MET A 33 29.45 -19.90 -9.89
N ARG A 34 30.62 -20.22 -10.45
CA ARG A 34 30.92 -21.58 -10.95
C ARG A 34 30.83 -22.63 -9.85
N ASN A 35 31.47 -22.36 -8.72
CA ASN A 35 31.48 -23.27 -7.57
C ASN A 35 30.08 -23.44 -6.99
N TRP A 36 29.28 -22.36 -6.94
CA TRP A 36 27.92 -22.40 -6.47
C TRP A 36 27.02 -23.23 -7.39
N LEU A 37 27.07 -22.99 -8.71
CA LEU A 37 26.34 -23.79 -9.70
C LEU A 37 26.72 -25.28 -9.63
N ASN A 38 28.02 -25.60 -9.55
CA ASN A 38 28.49 -26.98 -9.37
C ASN A 38 28.13 -27.58 -8.00
N GLY A 39 27.84 -26.75 -6.98
CA GLY A 39 27.29 -27.20 -5.71
C GLY A 39 25.83 -27.62 -5.81
N LEU A 40 25.05 -26.97 -6.70
CA LEU A 40 23.66 -27.32 -6.99
C LEU A 40 23.55 -28.51 -7.95
N ALA A 41 24.36 -28.52 -9.00
CA ALA A 41 24.38 -29.52 -10.06
C ALA A 41 25.84 -29.88 -10.38
N PRO A 42 26.41 -30.92 -9.73
CA PRO A 42 27.81 -31.28 -9.92
C PRO A 42 28.19 -31.57 -11.37
N GLY A 43 29.16 -30.82 -11.89
CA GLY A 43 29.65 -30.98 -13.26
C GLY A 43 28.92 -30.13 -14.31
N CYS A 44 27.93 -29.31 -13.91
CA CYS A 44 27.24 -28.42 -14.84
C CYS A 44 28.13 -27.32 -15.41
N VAL A 45 29.20 -26.92 -14.70
CA VAL A 45 30.22 -26.00 -15.22
C VAL A 45 31.55 -26.73 -15.35
N ASP A 46 32.12 -26.73 -16.56
CA ASP A 46 33.38 -27.41 -16.86
C ASP A 46 34.62 -26.66 -16.32
N GLY A 47 35.80 -27.28 -16.49
CA GLY A 47 37.08 -26.70 -16.05
C GLY A 47 37.47 -25.39 -16.76
N ASN A 48 36.84 -25.07 -17.90
CA ASN A 48 37.01 -23.82 -18.62
C ASN A 48 35.99 -22.74 -18.20
N GLY A 49 35.09 -23.05 -17.25
CA GLY A 49 34.04 -22.13 -16.81
C GLY A 49 32.84 -22.07 -17.75
N ILE A 50 32.65 -23.09 -18.61
CA ILE A 50 31.53 -23.18 -19.52
C ILE A 50 30.39 -23.97 -18.86
N LEU A 51 29.24 -23.33 -18.71
CA LEU A 51 27.99 -23.93 -18.24
C LEU A 51 27.32 -24.71 -19.38
N ASP A 52 26.92 -25.95 -19.07
CA ASP A 52 25.92 -26.70 -19.83
C ASP A 52 24.52 -26.34 -19.29
N PRO A 53 23.74 -25.50 -19.98
CA PRO A 53 22.41 -25.08 -19.53
C PRO A 53 21.36 -26.20 -19.61
N GLN A 54 21.68 -27.33 -20.23
CA GLN A 54 20.80 -28.49 -20.36
C GLN A 54 21.17 -29.62 -19.38
N HIS A 55 22.12 -29.37 -18.47
CA HIS A 55 22.51 -30.35 -17.47
C HIS A 55 21.28 -30.85 -16.69
N PRO A 56 21.02 -32.17 -16.62
CA PRO A 56 19.77 -32.71 -16.09
C PRO A 56 19.52 -32.28 -14.65
N ASP A 57 20.58 -32.17 -13.84
CA ASP A 57 20.44 -31.76 -12.44
C ASP A 57 20.11 -30.27 -12.28
N LEU A 58 20.45 -29.39 -13.24
CA LEU A 58 20.01 -27.98 -13.19
C LEU A 58 18.49 -27.86 -13.38
N LEU A 59 17.89 -28.77 -14.14
CA LEU A 59 16.45 -28.82 -14.35
C LEU A 59 15.69 -29.24 -13.08
N LEU A 60 16.38 -29.83 -12.09
CA LEU A 60 15.79 -30.22 -10.81
C LEU A 60 15.84 -29.10 -9.76
N VAL A 61 16.52 -27.99 -10.04
CA VAL A 61 16.67 -26.88 -9.09
C VAL A 61 15.44 -25.99 -9.12
N GLU A 62 14.59 -26.10 -8.10
CA GLU A 62 13.38 -25.27 -7.92
C GLU A 62 13.50 -24.21 -6.81
N ASP A 63 14.41 -24.41 -5.84
CA ASP A 63 14.73 -23.44 -4.79
C ASP A 63 16.25 -23.31 -4.69
N ALA A 64 16.74 -22.08 -4.59
CA ALA A 64 18.15 -21.82 -4.42
C ALA A 64 18.39 -20.63 -3.48
N SER A 65 19.50 -20.67 -2.76
CA SER A 65 19.93 -19.59 -1.88
C SER A 65 21.40 -19.21 -2.11
N ILE A 66 21.67 -17.91 -2.11
CA ILE A 66 22.99 -17.31 -2.38
C ILE A 66 23.36 -16.39 -1.23
N PHE A 67 24.42 -16.73 -0.48
CA PHE A 67 24.91 -15.96 0.68
C PHE A 67 26.42 -15.68 0.55
N VAL A 68 26.80 -14.67 -0.23
CA VAL A 68 28.17 -14.60 -0.78
C VAL A 68 28.64 -13.19 -1.10
N ASN A 69 29.97 -12.99 -1.04
CA ASN A 69 30.63 -11.71 -1.30
C ASN A 69 31.12 -11.52 -2.76
N TRP A 70 30.79 -12.40 -3.69
CA TRP A 70 31.17 -12.25 -5.11
C TRP A 70 30.15 -11.42 -5.90
N GLN A 71 30.52 -11.01 -7.13
CA GLN A 71 29.90 -9.84 -7.77
C GLN A 71 29.07 -10.11 -9.02
N ASP A 72 29.26 -11.25 -9.69
CA ASP A 72 28.60 -11.52 -10.98
C ASP A 72 27.75 -12.79 -10.93
N LEU A 73 26.44 -12.61 -11.13
CA LEU A 73 25.42 -13.66 -11.13
C LEU A 73 25.16 -14.26 -12.52
N THR A 74 25.96 -13.91 -13.53
CA THR A 74 25.86 -14.50 -14.87
C THR A 74 25.82 -16.02 -14.77
N GLY A 75 24.74 -16.62 -15.26
CA GLY A 75 24.48 -18.05 -15.08
C GLY A 75 23.12 -18.32 -14.42
N ILE A 76 22.64 -17.39 -13.59
CA ILE A 76 21.39 -17.58 -12.83
C ILE A 76 20.19 -17.78 -13.77
N GLN A 77 20.17 -17.12 -14.92
CA GLN A 77 19.10 -17.22 -15.92
C GLN A 77 18.91 -18.63 -16.51
N TYR A 78 19.87 -19.53 -16.33
CA TYR A 78 19.80 -20.91 -16.84
C TYR A 78 19.20 -21.91 -15.84
N LEU A 79 18.88 -21.48 -14.61
CA LEU A 79 18.06 -22.28 -13.69
C LEU A 79 16.58 -22.18 -14.08
N THR A 80 16.24 -22.82 -15.21
CA THR A 80 14.95 -22.64 -15.92
C THR A 80 13.71 -23.15 -15.18
N ASN A 81 13.88 -23.95 -14.12
CA ASN A 81 12.79 -24.41 -13.24
C ASN A 81 12.84 -23.76 -11.85
N LEU A 82 13.72 -22.78 -11.63
CA LEU A 82 13.85 -22.09 -10.36
C LEU A 82 12.58 -21.32 -10.04
N ARG A 83 11.91 -21.66 -8.95
CA ARG A 83 10.68 -21.02 -8.45
C ARG A 83 10.98 -20.05 -7.32
N ARG A 84 11.97 -20.34 -6.48
CA ARG A 84 12.34 -19.49 -5.35
C ARG A 84 13.83 -19.21 -5.32
N LEU A 85 14.18 -17.93 -5.22
CA LEU A 85 15.55 -17.46 -5.08
C LEU A 85 15.66 -16.57 -3.85
N VAL A 86 16.54 -16.97 -2.92
CA VAL A 86 16.97 -16.12 -1.82
C VAL A 86 18.40 -15.65 -2.09
N MET A 87 18.66 -14.38 -1.94
CA MET A 87 19.99 -13.84 -2.06
C MET A 87 20.28 -12.82 -0.97
N SER A 88 21.46 -12.93 -0.36
CA SER A 88 21.87 -12.01 0.68
C SER A 88 23.38 -11.79 0.72
N HIS A 89 23.80 -10.66 1.29
CA HIS A 89 25.19 -10.33 1.60
C HIS A 89 26.14 -10.26 0.40
N GLY A 90 25.70 -9.72 -0.74
CA GLY A 90 26.52 -9.56 -1.96
C GLY A 90 26.69 -8.12 -2.42
N THR A 91 27.69 -7.88 -3.27
CA THR A 91 27.88 -6.61 -3.99
C THR A 91 27.70 -6.86 -5.48
N PHE A 92 26.50 -6.65 -6.01
CA PHE A 92 26.17 -6.93 -7.40
C PHE A 92 26.16 -5.61 -8.20
N PRO A 93 27.28 -5.19 -8.81
CA PRO A 93 27.31 -4.00 -9.66
C PRO A 93 26.38 -4.13 -10.87
N PHE A 94 26.11 -5.37 -11.29
CA PHE A 94 25.15 -5.69 -12.33
C PHE A 94 24.38 -6.96 -11.96
N LEU A 95 23.07 -6.95 -12.20
CA LEU A 95 22.20 -8.12 -12.07
C LEU A 95 21.79 -8.58 -13.47
N PRO A 96 22.06 -9.84 -13.87
CA PRO A 96 21.48 -10.40 -15.08
C PRO A 96 19.97 -10.58 -14.93
N ALA A 97 19.27 -10.88 -16.04
CA ALA A 97 17.87 -11.26 -15.96
C ALA A 97 17.67 -12.48 -15.04
N PHE A 98 16.64 -12.43 -14.19
CA PHE A 98 16.23 -13.58 -13.39
C PHE A 98 15.48 -14.61 -14.25
N PRO A 99 15.43 -15.90 -13.86
CA PRO A 99 14.66 -16.91 -14.58
C PRO A 99 13.16 -16.58 -14.70
N ASP A 100 12.58 -16.79 -15.88
CA ASP A 100 11.14 -16.56 -16.12
C ASP A 100 10.21 -17.45 -15.28
N SER A 101 10.74 -18.55 -14.74
CA SER A 101 10.03 -19.48 -13.85
C SER A 101 9.85 -18.96 -12.42
N LEU A 102 10.57 -17.90 -12.04
CA LEU A 102 10.66 -17.47 -10.65
C LEU A 102 9.31 -16.93 -10.14
N GLU A 103 8.86 -17.49 -9.02
CA GLU A 103 7.62 -17.14 -8.32
C GLU A 103 7.91 -16.33 -7.04
N VAL A 104 9.06 -16.55 -6.41
CA VAL A 104 9.47 -15.91 -5.15
C VAL A 104 10.91 -15.39 -5.27
N LEU A 105 11.10 -14.09 -5.05
CA LEU A 105 12.41 -13.45 -5.02
C LEU A 105 12.59 -12.73 -3.68
N GLU A 106 13.59 -13.16 -2.93
CA GLU A 106 13.95 -12.54 -1.64
C GLU A 106 15.39 -12.04 -1.69
N MET A 107 15.58 -10.74 -1.54
CA MET A 107 16.88 -10.06 -1.64
C MET A 107 17.16 -9.30 -0.35
N PHE A 108 18.17 -9.68 0.42
CA PHE A 108 18.48 -9.03 1.70
C PHE A 108 19.89 -8.45 1.72
N THR A 109 20.06 -7.21 2.21
CA THR A 109 21.40 -6.60 2.39
C THR A 109 22.25 -6.59 1.11
N VAL A 110 21.67 -6.08 0.02
CA VAL A 110 22.34 -5.97 -1.28
C VAL A 110 22.31 -4.51 -1.78
N PRO A 111 23.47 -3.88 -2.05
CA PRO A 111 23.55 -2.52 -2.55
C PRO A 111 23.46 -2.52 -4.08
N TYR A 112 22.29 -2.82 -4.64
CA TYR A 112 22.07 -2.65 -6.08
C TYR A 112 21.47 -1.27 -6.39
N ALA A 113 21.90 -0.66 -7.50
CA ALA A 113 21.35 0.62 -7.94
C ALA A 113 19.99 0.45 -8.64
N THR A 114 19.86 -0.61 -9.44
CA THR A 114 18.69 -0.92 -10.26
C THR A 114 18.42 -2.42 -10.30
N LEU A 115 17.15 -2.81 -10.46
CA LEU A 115 16.75 -4.19 -10.72
C LEU A 115 16.52 -4.39 -12.22
N PRO A 116 16.85 -5.58 -12.77
CA PRO A 116 16.38 -5.98 -14.10
C PRO A 116 14.85 -6.13 -14.10
N PRO A 117 14.21 -6.30 -15.27
CA PRO A 117 12.79 -6.64 -15.34
C PRO A 117 12.46 -7.83 -14.43
N LEU A 118 11.40 -7.68 -13.63
CA LEU A 118 10.95 -8.73 -12.73
C LEU A 118 10.32 -9.89 -13.55
N PRO A 119 10.53 -11.15 -13.16
CA PRO A 119 9.97 -12.30 -13.88
C PRO A 119 8.45 -12.25 -13.99
N PRO A 120 7.86 -12.69 -15.13
CA PRO A 120 6.42 -12.58 -15.38
C PRO A 120 5.56 -13.44 -14.45
N LYS A 121 6.14 -14.47 -13.81
CA LYS A 121 5.47 -15.34 -12.84
C LYS A 121 5.69 -14.93 -11.38
N LEU A 122 6.40 -13.84 -11.14
CA LEU A 122 6.78 -13.44 -9.79
C LEU A 122 5.54 -13.04 -8.98
N ARG A 123 5.33 -13.74 -7.87
CA ARG A 123 4.22 -13.53 -6.93
C ARG A 123 4.67 -12.77 -5.68
N VAL A 124 5.85 -13.11 -5.18
CA VAL A 124 6.40 -12.53 -3.96
C VAL A 124 7.73 -11.87 -4.24
N LEU A 125 7.81 -10.56 -3.97
CA LEU A 125 9.06 -9.81 -3.94
C LEU A 125 9.30 -9.28 -2.53
N ARG A 126 10.38 -9.75 -1.89
CA ARG A 126 10.90 -9.17 -0.65
C ARG A 126 12.29 -8.62 -0.91
N ALA A 127 12.48 -7.33 -0.66
CA ALA A 127 13.77 -6.69 -0.88
C ALA A 127 14.15 -5.78 0.28
N SER A 128 15.37 -5.96 0.79
CA SER A 128 16.03 -5.02 1.66
C SER A 128 17.23 -4.40 0.96
N THR A 129 17.15 -3.10 0.68
CA THR A 129 18.11 -2.36 -0.13
C THR A 129 18.93 -1.39 0.69
N GLY A 130 20.21 -1.27 0.30
CA GLY A 130 21.11 -0.25 0.85
C GLY A 130 20.90 1.14 0.22
N TYR A 131 21.84 2.05 0.51
CA TYR A 131 21.72 3.48 0.19
C TYR A 131 21.73 3.86 -1.31
N SER A 132 21.95 2.90 -2.20
CA SER A 132 22.13 3.14 -3.64
C SER A 132 20.88 2.88 -4.49
N PHE A 133 19.80 2.36 -3.91
CA PHE A 133 18.61 1.99 -4.66
C PHE A 133 17.89 3.19 -5.26
N GLN A 134 17.70 3.19 -6.58
CA GLN A 134 17.09 4.30 -7.32
C GLN A 134 15.59 4.11 -7.59
N GLY A 135 14.97 3.08 -7.02
CA GLY A 135 13.58 2.72 -7.30
C GLY A 135 13.44 1.68 -8.43
N PHE A 136 12.19 1.34 -8.74
CA PHE A 136 11.85 0.44 -9.84
C PHE A 136 11.80 1.21 -11.17
N GLN A 137 12.48 0.67 -12.18
CA GLN A 137 12.50 1.23 -13.54
C GLN A 137 11.57 0.50 -14.52
N HIS A 138 10.94 -0.58 -14.07
CA HIS A 138 10.06 -1.43 -14.85
C HIS A 138 8.73 -1.63 -14.11
N PRO A 139 7.62 -1.84 -14.84
CA PRO A 139 6.33 -2.18 -14.22
C PRO A 139 6.42 -3.45 -13.38
N PHE A 140 5.60 -3.53 -12.33
CA PHE A 140 5.43 -4.76 -11.57
C PHE A 140 4.68 -5.81 -12.40
N PRO A 141 5.01 -7.10 -12.30
CA PRO A 141 4.27 -8.17 -12.95
C PRO A 141 2.81 -8.21 -12.47
N GLU A 142 1.87 -8.50 -13.37
CA GLU A 142 0.44 -8.64 -13.03
C GLU A 142 0.18 -9.76 -12.00
N THR A 143 1.09 -10.72 -11.90
CA THR A 143 1.03 -11.87 -10.98
C THR A 143 1.49 -11.55 -9.55
N LEU A 144 2.08 -10.37 -9.33
CA LEU A 144 2.63 -9.98 -8.03
C LEU A 144 1.51 -9.81 -7.00
N ASP A 145 1.54 -10.62 -5.94
CA ASP A 145 0.57 -10.58 -4.84
C ASP A 145 1.13 -9.95 -3.56
N THR A 146 2.46 -10.01 -3.39
CA THR A 146 3.17 -9.57 -2.18
C THR A 146 4.38 -8.73 -2.53
N LEU A 147 4.41 -7.49 -2.04
CA LEU A 147 5.55 -6.58 -2.14
C LEU A 147 5.98 -6.15 -0.73
N ASP A 148 7.19 -6.55 -0.32
CA ASP A 148 7.80 -6.14 0.95
C ASP A 148 9.14 -5.45 0.67
N LEU A 149 9.20 -4.15 0.92
CA LEU A 149 10.36 -3.32 0.65
C LEU A 149 10.85 -2.68 1.94
N SER A 150 12.12 -2.91 2.26
CA SER A 150 12.82 -2.27 3.36
C SER A 150 14.07 -1.57 2.83
N THR A 151 13.99 -0.27 2.59
CA THR A 151 15.11 0.52 2.07
C THR A 151 15.67 1.45 3.13
N LEU A 152 17.00 1.59 3.14
CA LEU A 152 17.70 2.61 3.93
C LEU A 152 17.84 3.94 3.19
N SER A 153 17.31 4.05 1.97
CA SER A 153 17.35 5.28 1.17
C SER A 153 16.03 6.02 1.12
N PRO A 154 16.07 7.35 0.96
CA PRO A 154 14.91 8.11 0.52
C PRO A 154 14.48 7.62 -0.87
N MET A 155 13.18 7.41 -1.06
CA MET A 155 12.60 7.16 -2.36
C MET A 155 11.87 8.39 -2.86
N ASN A 156 12.01 8.72 -4.14
CA ASN A 156 11.22 9.82 -4.71
C ASN A 156 9.73 9.48 -4.74
N SER A 157 9.35 8.30 -5.26
CA SER A 157 7.97 7.81 -5.18
C SER A 157 7.92 6.30 -5.46
N LEU A 158 6.83 5.65 -5.04
CA LEU A 158 6.48 4.28 -5.44
C LEU A 158 5.21 4.32 -6.29
N GLN A 159 5.34 4.03 -7.58
CA GLN A 159 4.27 4.18 -8.59
C GLN A 159 4.07 2.87 -9.36
N GLY A 160 2.90 2.73 -10.02
CA GLY A 160 2.64 1.65 -10.96
C GLY A 160 2.44 0.27 -10.32
N LEU A 161 1.92 0.22 -9.08
CA LEU A 161 1.52 -1.03 -8.43
C LEU A 161 0.48 -1.76 -9.29
N ASN A 162 0.57 -3.08 -9.40
CA ASN A 162 -0.36 -3.89 -10.19
C ASN A 162 -1.68 -4.11 -9.45
N GLU A 163 -2.78 -4.28 -10.18
CA GLU A 163 -4.13 -4.52 -9.62
C GLU A 163 -4.28 -5.89 -8.93
N GLY A 164 -3.28 -6.77 -9.01
CA GLY A 164 -3.26 -8.06 -8.31
C GLY A 164 -2.69 -8.02 -6.88
N LEU A 165 -2.07 -6.90 -6.48
CA LEU A 165 -1.31 -6.78 -5.23
C LEU A 165 -2.24 -6.82 -4.00
N ARG A 166 -1.98 -7.77 -3.08
CA ARG A 166 -2.78 -7.95 -1.86
C ARG A 166 -2.06 -7.47 -0.61
N PHE A 167 -0.74 -7.56 -0.59
CA PHE A 167 0.09 -7.17 0.54
C PHE A 167 1.16 -6.18 0.11
N LEU A 168 1.17 -5.00 0.74
CA LEU A 168 2.21 -4.00 0.57
C LEU A 168 2.82 -3.66 1.93
N ARG A 169 4.11 -3.97 2.10
CA ARG A 169 4.93 -3.42 3.17
C ARG A 169 5.98 -2.50 2.59
N LEU A 170 6.04 -1.28 3.11
CA LEU A 170 7.09 -0.33 2.81
C LEU A 170 7.69 0.24 4.09
N SER A 171 9.00 0.01 4.27
CA SER A 171 9.81 0.57 5.33
C SER A 171 10.94 1.38 4.70
N CYS A 172 10.93 2.71 4.84
CA CYS A 172 11.94 3.58 4.24
C CYS A 172 12.17 4.84 5.07
N ASP A 173 13.35 5.45 4.95
CA ASP A 173 13.66 6.72 5.63
C ASP A 173 12.67 7.83 5.20
N SER A 174 12.48 8.02 3.90
CA SER A 174 11.45 8.92 3.36
C SER A 174 10.89 8.43 2.02
N VAL A 175 9.65 8.82 1.72
CA VAL A 175 9.05 8.66 0.41
C VAL A 175 8.16 9.87 0.11
N ASN A 176 8.47 10.64 -0.94
CA ASN A 176 7.72 11.90 -1.19
C ASN A 176 6.26 11.64 -1.59
N GLY A 177 5.95 10.47 -2.16
CA GLY A 177 4.57 10.10 -2.47
C GLY A 177 4.40 8.65 -2.88
N LEU A 178 3.20 8.13 -2.63
CA LEU A 178 2.73 6.83 -3.10
C LEU A 178 1.76 7.04 -4.26
N GLY A 179 1.86 6.21 -5.30
CA GLY A 179 0.86 6.14 -6.35
C GLY A 179 -0.48 5.59 -5.86
N PRO A 180 -1.50 5.53 -6.74
CA PRO A 180 -2.77 4.90 -6.42
C PRO A 180 -2.58 3.49 -5.87
N LEU A 181 -3.27 3.18 -4.77
CA LEU A 181 -3.27 1.85 -4.19
C LEU A 181 -4.27 0.96 -4.94
N PRO A 182 -3.89 -0.28 -5.31
CA PRO A 182 -4.74 -1.16 -6.09
C PRO A 182 -5.98 -1.58 -5.30
N SER A 183 -7.08 -1.81 -6.01
CA SER A 183 -8.39 -2.10 -5.41
C SER A 183 -8.42 -3.44 -4.64
N THR A 184 -7.48 -4.35 -4.91
CA THR A 184 -7.35 -5.67 -4.30
C THR A 184 -6.47 -5.70 -3.04
N LEU A 185 -5.86 -4.57 -2.66
CA LEU A 185 -4.97 -4.49 -1.51
C LEU A 185 -5.74 -4.77 -0.21
N GLN A 186 -5.22 -5.72 0.58
CA GLN A 186 -5.80 -6.18 1.85
C GLN A 186 -4.99 -5.68 3.04
N ASP A 187 -3.66 -5.69 2.91
CA ASP A 187 -2.75 -5.31 3.99
C ASP A 187 -1.79 -4.21 3.51
N LEU A 188 -1.82 -3.09 4.22
CA LEU A 188 -0.91 -1.97 4.03
C LEU A 188 -0.09 -1.74 5.30
N LEU A 189 1.22 -1.91 5.20
CA LEU A 189 2.16 -1.69 6.28
C LEU A 189 3.15 -0.60 5.85
N LEU A 190 3.02 0.60 6.42
CA LEU A 190 3.89 1.73 6.11
C LEU A 190 4.70 2.10 7.35
N SER A 191 6.02 2.21 7.19
CA SER A 191 6.93 2.74 8.20
C SER A 191 7.89 3.70 7.54
N THR A 192 7.60 4.99 7.60
CA THR A 192 8.46 6.01 6.99
C THR A 192 8.47 7.31 7.78
N ALA A 193 9.64 7.92 7.89
CA ALA A 193 9.80 9.15 8.65
C ALA A 193 9.21 10.36 7.92
N GLN A 194 9.09 10.32 6.58
CA GLN A 194 8.56 11.44 5.79
C GLN A 194 7.69 10.92 4.66
N LEU A 195 6.37 11.00 4.87
CA LEU A 195 5.34 10.90 3.86
C LEU A 195 4.38 12.06 4.13
N GLU A 196 4.16 12.92 3.14
CA GLU A 196 3.32 14.10 3.30
C GLU A 196 1.84 13.71 3.33
N CYS A 197 1.40 12.97 2.31
CA CYS A 197 -0.01 12.58 2.15
C CYS A 197 -0.16 11.12 1.72
N LEU A 198 -1.24 10.49 2.16
CA LEU A 198 -1.64 9.16 1.69
C LEU A 198 -2.56 9.27 0.47
N PRO A 199 -2.42 8.38 -0.54
CA PRO A 199 -3.45 8.16 -1.54
C PRO A 199 -4.70 7.53 -0.92
N PRO A 200 -5.87 7.62 -1.56
CA PRO A 200 -7.09 6.96 -1.09
C PRO A 200 -6.86 5.48 -0.75
N LEU A 201 -7.30 5.07 0.43
CA LEU A 201 -7.22 3.70 0.92
C LEU A 201 -8.32 2.86 0.22
N PRO A 202 -7.98 1.67 -0.30
CA PRO A 202 -8.96 0.77 -0.93
C PRO A 202 -10.06 0.34 0.04
N ILE A 203 -11.30 0.19 -0.44
CA ILE A 203 -12.43 -0.23 0.42
C ILE A 203 -12.25 -1.63 1.01
N GLY A 204 -11.54 -2.51 0.30
CA GLY A 204 -11.24 -3.88 0.72
C GLY A 204 -10.07 -4.00 1.69
N LEU A 205 -9.46 -2.87 2.10
CA LEU A 205 -8.34 -2.86 3.01
C LEU A 205 -8.77 -3.38 4.39
N GLN A 206 -8.11 -4.43 4.85
CA GLN A 206 -8.40 -5.12 6.12
C GLN A 206 -7.48 -4.61 7.23
N THR A 207 -6.22 -4.33 6.90
CA THR A 207 -5.22 -3.91 7.87
C THR A 207 -4.46 -2.70 7.36
N PHE A 208 -4.41 -1.64 8.17
CA PHE A 208 -3.44 -0.56 8.00
C PHE A 208 -2.57 -0.41 9.26
N LEU A 209 -1.31 -0.81 9.16
CA LEU A 209 -0.30 -0.55 10.17
C LEU A 209 0.57 0.61 9.70
N GLY A 210 0.42 1.77 10.34
CA GLY A 210 1.19 2.97 9.99
C GLY A 210 2.16 3.37 11.09
N GLY A 211 3.39 3.68 10.68
CA GLY A 211 4.37 4.51 11.36
C GLY A 211 4.70 5.68 10.45
N VAL A 212 3.73 6.58 10.27
CA VAL A 212 3.77 7.73 9.34
C VAL A 212 3.51 9.03 10.12
N PRO A 213 4.45 9.46 10.98
CA PRO A 213 4.20 10.51 11.98
C PRO A 213 3.88 11.89 11.39
N ASN A 214 4.19 12.09 10.10
CA ASN A 214 4.02 13.38 9.41
C ASN A 214 2.78 13.46 8.52
N VAL A 215 2.02 12.37 8.38
CA VAL A 215 0.73 12.43 7.68
C VAL A 215 -0.28 13.09 8.63
N PRO A 216 -0.90 14.23 8.28
CA PRO A 216 -1.76 14.97 9.22
C PRO A 216 -3.16 14.37 9.38
N CYS A 217 -3.64 13.67 8.34
CA CYS A 217 -5.00 13.15 8.25
C CYS A 217 -5.08 11.99 7.25
N LEU A 218 -6.13 11.17 7.33
CA LEU A 218 -6.39 10.10 6.38
C LEU A 218 -7.26 10.60 5.21
N PRO A 219 -7.01 10.16 3.96
CA PRO A 219 -7.84 10.55 2.81
C PRO A 219 -9.27 9.98 2.90
N ASN A 220 -9.41 8.80 3.49
CA ASN A 220 -10.67 8.10 3.79
C ASN A 220 -10.42 7.02 4.85
N MET A 221 -11.49 6.46 5.41
CA MET A 221 -11.42 5.38 6.41
C MET A 221 -12.31 4.20 5.98
N PRO A 222 -11.75 3.14 5.37
CA PRO A 222 -12.52 1.96 5.02
C PRO A 222 -13.12 1.29 6.27
N ALA A 223 -14.42 0.99 6.23
CA ALA A 223 -15.18 0.56 7.42
C ALA A 223 -14.70 -0.77 8.03
N ALA A 224 -14.10 -1.66 7.22
CA ALA A 224 -13.58 -2.96 7.66
C ALA A 224 -12.09 -2.92 8.04
N CYS A 225 -11.42 -1.77 7.91
CA CYS A 225 -9.99 -1.66 8.14
C CYS A 225 -9.68 -1.54 9.64
N THR A 226 -8.77 -2.39 10.10
CA THR A 226 -8.18 -2.29 11.43
C THR A 226 -6.96 -1.37 11.38
N PHE A 227 -7.03 -0.27 12.12
CA PHE A 227 -5.95 0.71 12.25
C PHE A 227 -5.12 0.46 13.51
N SER A 228 -3.79 0.45 13.38
CA SER A 228 -2.85 0.40 14.51
C SER A 228 -2.75 1.74 15.24
N PRO A 229 -2.30 1.79 16.50
CA PRO A 229 -1.72 3.03 17.04
C PRO A 229 -0.66 3.60 16.09
N PHE A 230 -0.50 4.93 16.07
CA PHE A 230 0.45 5.70 15.22
C PHE A 230 0.01 6.06 13.79
N VAL A 231 -1.27 5.88 13.45
CA VAL A 231 -1.91 6.55 12.29
C VAL A 231 -2.73 7.77 12.73
N PRO A 232 -2.96 8.76 11.84
CA PRO A 232 -3.92 9.82 12.08
C PRO A 232 -5.33 9.25 12.31
N THR A 233 -6.07 9.85 13.22
CA THR A 233 -7.43 9.43 13.62
C THR A 233 -8.52 10.31 13.03
N SER A 234 -8.16 11.32 12.23
CA SER A 234 -9.08 12.19 11.52
C SER A 234 -8.98 11.97 10.01
N VAL A 235 -10.12 12.15 9.33
CA VAL A 235 -10.16 12.24 7.86
C VAL A 235 -9.77 13.66 7.45
N CYS A 236 -9.07 13.80 6.33
CA CYS A 236 -8.68 15.09 5.79
C CYS A 236 -9.92 15.94 5.46
N THR A 237 -9.78 17.24 5.58
CA THR A 237 -10.74 18.27 5.20
C THR A 237 -10.16 19.12 4.09
N ILE A 238 -10.93 20.01 3.46
CA ILE A 238 -10.42 20.88 2.37
C ILE A 238 -9.29 21.84 2.81
N VAL A 239 -9.17 22.13 4.11
CA VAL A 239 -8.12 23.02 4.62
C VAL A 239 -6.82 22.27 4.93
N ASP A 240 -6.84 20.94 4.91
CA ASP A 240 -5.65 20.15 5.17
C ASP A 240 -4.70 20.16 3.95
N PRO A 241 -3.38 20.12 4.16
CA PRO A 241 -2.42 20.05 3.05
C PRO A 241 -2.56 18.77 2.23
N CYS A 242 -3.18 17.74 2.81
CA CYS A 242 -3.52 16.48 2.17
C CYS A 242 -4.98 16.39 1.72
N ALA A 243 -5.71 17.51 1.75
CA ALA A 243 -6.92 17.68 0.96
C ALA A 243 -6.55 17.35 -0.48
N SER A 244 -6.89 16.13 -0.86
CA SER A 244 -6.45 15.50 -2.09
C SER A 244 -6.77 16.42 -3.28
N ALA A 245 -6.00 16.36 -4.37
CA ALA A 245 -6.24 17.09 -5.64
C ALA A 245 -7.61 16.79 -6.32
N PHE A 246 -8.50 16.14 -5.59
CA PHE A 246 -9.80 15.62 -5.96
C PHE A 246 -10.87 16.56 -5.41
N GLY A 247 -12.08 16.49 -5.94
CA GLY A 247 -13.17 17.20 -5.28
C GLY A 247 -13.56 16.52 -3.98
N ALA A 248 -14.47 17.15 -3.27
CA ALA A 248 -14.98 16.60 -2.03
C ALA A 248 -16.50 16.65 -1.97
N ILE A 249 -17.05 15.70 -1.24
CA ILE A 249 -18.44 15.73 -0.81
C ILE A 249 -18.40 15.81 0.72
N THR A 250 -18.99 16.86 1.27
CA THR A 250 -19.03 17.08 2.71
C THR A 250 -20.46 17.31 3.18
N GLY A 251 -20.67 17.03 4.45
CA GLY A 251 -21.92 17.29 5.15
C GLY A 251 -21.80 16.86 6.60
N ALA A 252 -22.93 16.88 7.28
CA ALA A 252 -23.03 16.46 8.66
C ALA A 252 -24.26 15.57 8.88
N ILE A 253 -24.16 14.71 9.88
CA ILE A 253 -25.29 13.95 10.39
C ILE A 253 -25.69 14.57 11.72
N HIS A 254 -26.91 15.08 11.77
CA HIS A 254 -27.53 15.74 12.90
C HIS A 254 -28.65 14.89 13.48
N VAL A 255 -29.07 15.20 14.71
CA VAL A 255 -30.20 14.54 15.34
C VAL A 255 -31.43 15.45 15.35
N ASP A 256 -32.56 14.83 15.01
CA ASP A 256 -33.91 15.38 15.06
C ASP A 256 -34.72 14.53 16.06
N TRP A 257 -34.75 14.95 17.32
CA TRP A 257 -35.37 14.19 18.42
C TRP A 257 -36.89 14.13 18.29
N ASN A 258 -37.50 15.20 17.81
CA ASN A 258 -38.95 15.32 17.73
C ASN A 258 -39.53 14.95 16.34
N GLY A 259 -38.67 14.67 15.36
CA GLY A 259 -39.06 14.25 14.02
C GLY A 259 -39.68 15.38 13.19
N ASN A 260 -39.35 16.66 13.49
CA ASN A 260 -39.92 17.82 12.80
C ASN A 260 -39.12 18.24 11.54
N GLY A 261 -38.05 17.53 11.20
CA GLY A 261 -37.17 17.85 10.09
C GLY A 261 -36.18 18.98 10.38
N VAL A 262 -35.94 19.29 11.66
CA VAL A 262 -35.01 20.33 12.11
C VAL A 262 -34.03 19.71 13.10
N GLN A 263 -32.78 20.14 13.04
CA GLN A 263 -31.79 19.81 14.04
C GLN A 263 -32.19 20.39 15.41
N ASP A 264 -32.35 19.54 16.42
CA ASP A 264 -32.80 19.95 17.75
C ASP A 264 -31.64 20.37 18.67
N ASP A 265 -30.55 19.58 18.71
CA ASP A 265 -29.38 19.87 19.55
C ASP A 265 -28.09 19.93 18.70
N PRO A 266 -27.51 21.13 18.50
CA PRO A 266 -26.25 21.29 17.77
C PRO A 266 -25.02 20.79 18.52
N LEU A 267 -25.14 20.49 19.81
CA LEU A 267 -24.08 19.90 20.63
C LEU A 267 -24.19 18.38 20.72
N PHE A 268 -25.34 17.79 20.34
CA PHE A 268 -25.50 16.35 20.31
C PHE A 268 -24.82 15.77 19.06
N GLN A 269 -23.82 14.93 19.31
CA GLN A 269 -22.96 14.35 18.29
C GLN A 269 -23.51 12.97 17.90
N VAL A 270 -23.38 12.60 16.63
CA VAL A 270 -23.61 11.22 16.16
C VAL A 270 -22.23 10.56 16.04
N PRO A 271 -21.69 9.95 17.12
CA PRO A 271 -20.32 9.45 17.12
C PRO A 271 -20.15 8.14 16.34
N VAL A 272 -21.26 7.51 15.91
CA VAL A 272 -21.24 6.17 15.30
C VAL A 272 -22.06 6.16 14.01
N GLY A 273 -21.35 6.23 12.89
CA GLY A 273 -21.91 6.14 11.55
C GLY A 273 -20.83 6.32 10.49
N HIS A 274 -21.20 6.08 9.24
CA HIS A 274 -20.39 6.39 8.08
C HIS A 274 -21.26 6.88 6.93
N VAL A 275 -20.66 7.56 5.98
CA VAL A 275 -21.30 8.00 4.73
C VAL A 275 -20.50 7.44 3.57
N ALA A 276 -21.19 6.96 2.54
CA ALA A 276 -20.60 6.40 1.33
C ALA A 276 -21.00 7.22 0.09
N ALA A 277 -20.11 7.30 -0.91
CA ALA A 277 -20.41 7.88 -2.23
C ALA A 277 -20.32 6.81 -3.34
N GLN A 278 -21.34 6.74 -4.22
CA GLN A 278 -21.42 5.81 -5.37
C GLN A 278 -21.71 6.57 -6.68
N PRO A 279 -21.16 6.25 -7.87
CA PRO A 279 -20.28 5.13 -8.15
C PRO A 279 -18.89 5.40 -7.58
N GLY A 280 -18.33 4.41 -6.91
CA GLY A 280 -17.16 4.61 -6.07
C GLY A 280 -17.31 3.83 -4.78
N ALA A 281 -16.19 3.61 -4.12
CA ALA A 281 -16.11 2.89 -2.87
C ALA A 281 -15.59 3.80 -1.74
N THR A 282 -15.78 5.12 -1.90
CA THR A 282 -15.35 6.11 -0.92
C THR A 282 -16.33 6.09 0.24
N VAL A 283 -15.82 5.76 1.42
CA VAL A 283 -16.55 5.77 2.69
C VAL A 283 -15.78 6.65 3.67
N SER A 284 -16.52 7.46 4.42
CA SER A 284 -15.98 8.31 5.46
C SER A 284 -16.75 8.10 6.74
N GLY A 285 -16.02 7.95 7.85
CA GLY A 285 -16.61 8.02 9.18
C GLY A 285 -17.04 9.44 9.53
N LEU A 286 -17.68 9.58 10.69
CA LEU A 286 -18.04 10.88 11.25
C LEU A 286 -16.93 11.35 12.20
N ASP A 287 -16.60 12.64 12.14
CA ASP A 287 -15.76 13.28 13.15
C ASP A 287 -16.52 13.44 14.48
N ALA A 288 -15.83 13.98 15.49
CA ALA A 288 -16.45 14.22 16.80
C ALA A 288 -17.69 15.13 16.73
N ASN A 289 -17.87 15.93 15.68
CA ASN A 289 -19.02 16.82 15.50
C ASN A 289 -20.08 16.24 14.55
N GLY A 290 -19.99 14.96 14.17
CA GLY A 290 -20.92 14.34 13.24
C GLY A 290 -20.70 14.73 11.77
N ARG A 291 -19.55 15.33 11.43
CA ARG A 291 -19.23 15.75 10.06
C ARG A 291 -18.49 14.66 9.30
N PHE A 292 -18.72 14.57 8.00
CA PHE A 292 -17.98 13.66 7.13
C PHE A 292 -17.29 14.42 6.00
N TYR A 293 -16.24 13.80 5.47
CA TYR A 293 -15.55 14.26 4.27
C TYR A 293 -15.28 13.07 3.36
N LEU A 294 -15.77 13.13 2.12
CA LEU A 294 -15.55 12.13 1.09
C LEU A 294 -14.70 12.76 -0.01
N GLY A 295 -13.43 12.36 -0.11
CA GLY A 295 -12.60 12.69 -1.27
C GLY A 295 -13.04 11.89 -2.48
N VAL A 296 -13.42 12.57 -3.57
CA VAL A 296 -13.93 11.92 -4.79
C VAL A 296 -13.43 12.60 -6.05
N ASP A 297 -13.24 11.82 -7.12
CA ASP A 297 -12.93 12.34 -8.45
C ASP A 297 -14.08 13.20 -9.02
N VAL A 298 -13.81 13.91 -10.12
CA VAL A 298 -14.86 14.61 -10.89
C VAL A 298 -15.92 13.60 -11.33
N GLY A 299 -17.17 13.86 -10.95
CA GLY A 299 -18.28 12.94 -11.18
C GLY A 299 -19.53 13.32 -10.39
N THR A 300 -20.58 12.55 -10.63
CA THR A 300 -21.84 12.64 -9.89
C THR A 300 -21.98 11.40 -9.02
N TYR A 301 -22.29 11.61 -7.75
CA TYR A 301 -22.33 10.57 -6.74
C TYR A 301 -23.67 10.57 -5.99
N GLN A 302 -24.16 9.38 -5.66
CA GLN A 302 -25.17 9.15 -4.65
C GLN A 302 -24.50 9.01 -3.29
N VAL A 303 -24.89 9.86 -2.35
CA VAL A 303 -24.34 9.95 -1.00
C VAL A 303 -25.29 9.25 -0.05
N LEU A 304 -24.81 8.22 0.63
CA LEU A 304 -25.62 7.27 1.40
C LEU A 304 -25.12 7.24 2.85
N PRO A 305 -25.90 7.74 3.83
CA PRO A 305 -25.56 7.63 5.24
C PRO A 305 -25.91 6.25 5.78
N THR A 306 -25.06 5.70 6.64
CA THR A 306 -25.34 4.53 7.46
C THR A 306 -24.99 4.85 8.89
N VAL A 307 -26.02 4.97 9.73
CA VAL A 307 -25.87 5.31 11.14
C VAL A 307 -26.31 4.10 11.95
N ASN A 308 -25.69 3.86 13.10
CA ASN A 308 -26.12 2.80 14.01
C ASN A 308 -26.19 3.33 15.45
N LEU A 309 -27.29 4.01 15.75
CA LEU A 309 -27.63 4.51 17.08
C LEU A 309 -28.71 3.62 17.72
N GLN A 310 -28.61 3.45 19.03
CA GLN A 310 -29.71 2.89 19.81
C GLN A 310 -30.94 3.79 19.69
N HIS A 311 -32.11 3.18 19.57
CA HIS A 311 -33.40 3.86 19.41
C HIS A 311 -33.49 4.75 18.16
N MET A 312 -32.76 4.45 17.10
CA MET A 312 -32.94 5.15 15.82
C MET A 312 -34.30 4.84 15.18
N GLY A 313 -34.94 5.88 14.65
CA GLY A 313 -36.08 5.80 13.76
C GLY A 313 -35.65 5.70 12.29
N SER A 314 -35.29 6.83 11.69
CA SER A 314 -34.97 6.92 10.26
C SER A 314 -33.92 7.99 9.96
N VAL A 315 -33.30 7.92 8.78
CA VAL A 315 -32.45 9.00 8.25
C VAL A 315 -33.17 9.73 7.13
N SER A 316 -33.19 11.06 7.19
CA SER A 316 -33.81 11.93 6.19
C SER A 316 -32.87 13.07 5.76
N PRO A 317 -32.66 13.29 4.45
CA PRO A 317 -33.10 12.42 3.35
C PRO A 317 -32.36 11.06 3.38
N ALA A 318 -32.92 10.04 2.71
CA ALA A 318 -32.28 8.71 2.67
C ALA A 318 -30.98 8.68 1.84
N SER A 319 -30.81 9.64 0.93
CA SER A 319 -29.59 9.85 0.16
C SER A 319 -29.57 11.26 -0.41
N HIS A 320 -28.38 11.79 -0.68
CA HIS A 320 -28.19 12.98 -1.52
C HIS A 320 -27.60 12.60 -2.88
N VAL A 321 -27.72 13.51 -3.84
CA VAL A 321 -26.96 13.45 -5.09
C VAL A 321 -25.99 14.62 -5.10
N ALA A 322 -24.71 14.31 -5.01
CA ALA A 322 -23.63 15.29 -5.02
C ALA A 322 -22.94 15.32 -6.39
N SER A 323 -22.52 16.50 -6.84
CA SER A 323 -21.82 16.64 -8.12
C SER A 323 -20.53 17.43 -7.96
N VAL A 324 -19.42 16.77 -8.27
CA VAL A 324 -18.08 17.37 -8.29
C VAL A 324 -17.72 17.64 -9.75
N ASN A 325 -17.77 18.92 -10.14
CA ASN A 325 -17.64 19.34 -11.54
C ASN A 325 -16.18 19.61 -11.97
N THR A 326 -15.29 19.87 -11.02
CA THR A 326 -13.85 20.07 -11.25
C THR A 326 -13.04 19.44 -10.12
N ALA A 327 -11.77 19.15 -10.39
CA ALA A 327 -10.80 18.85 -9.33
C ALA A 327 -10.89 19.95 -8.25
N LEU A 328 -10.82 19.57 -6.97
CA LEU A 328 -10.96 20.43 -5.79
C LEU A 328 -12.34 21.07 -5.54
N ALA A 329 -13.34 20.84 -6.40
CA ALA A 329 -14.70 21.34 -6.13
C ALA A 329 -15.30 20.62 -4.92
N VAL A 330 -15.98 21.35 -4.05
CA VAL A 330 -16.67 20.77 -2.88
C VAL A 330 -18.17 20.92 -3.01
N ASP A 331 -18.87 19.79 -2.94
CA ASP A 331 -20.30 19.74 -2.73
C ASP A 331 -20.57 19.57 -1.23
N SER A 332 -21.01 20.64 -0.56
CA SER A 332 -21.09 20.70 0.90
C SER A 332 -22.51 20.62 1.47
N LEU A 333 -23.53 20.39 0.64
CA LEU A 333 -24.95 20.48 1.05
C LEU A 333 -25.55 19.10 1.36
N ASN A 334 -24.73 18.17 1.85
CA ASN A 334 -25.08 16.77 2.01
C ASN A 334 -25.41 16.41 3.46
N ASP A 335 -26.22 17.23 4.11
CA ASP A 335 -26.59 17.05 5.51
C ASP A 335 -27.74 16.04 5.69
N PHE A 336 -27.67 15.25 6.75
CA PHE A 336 -28.65 14.23 7.08
C PHE A 336 -29.20 14.45 8.50
N LEU A 337 -30.47 14.15 8.69
CA LEU A 337 -31.13 14.14 9.98
C LEU A 337 -31.45 12.71 10.38
N VAL A 338 -31.04 12.32 11.59
CA VAL A 338 -31.41 11.06 12.20
C VAL A 338 -32.52 11.32 13.19
N THR A 339 -33.69 10.71 12.94
CA THR A 339 -34.79 10.70 13.90
C THR A 339 -34.61 9.57 14.90
N LEU A 340 -35.07 9.79 16.13
CA LEU A 340 -35.16 8.73 17.15
C LEU A 340 -36.57 8.13 17.19
N LEU A 341 -36.70 6.91 17.69
CA LEU A 341 -37.99 6.29 17.99
C LEU A 341 -38.74 7.18 18.99
N PRO A 342 -40.01 7.52 18.72
CA PRO A 342 -40.73 8.47 19.55
C PRO A 342 -41.01 7.92 20.96
N ASN A 343 -41.06 8.84 21.93
CA ASN A 343 -41.41 8.58 23.33
C ASN A 343 -40.51 7.60 24.10
N VAL A 344 -39.23 7.48 23.71
CA VAL A 344 -38.26 6.67 24.46
C VAL A 344 -37.64 7.51 25.58
N THR A 345 -37.71 7.01 26.81
CA THR A 345 -36.98 7.56 27.96
C THR A 345 -35.86 6.59 28.32
N ASP A 346 -34.61 7.01 28.12
CA ASP A 346 -33.45 6.17 28.40
C ASP A 346 -32.25 7.05 28.77
N LEU A 347 -31.58 6.70 29.87
CA LEU A 347 -30.45 7.45 30.42
C LEU A 347 -29.28 6.49 30.61
N GLN A 348 -28.21 6.73 29.87
CA GLN A 348 -26.96 6.01 30.06
C GLN A 348 -26.14 6.72 31.14
N VAL A 349 -25.75 5.99 32.19
CA VAL A 349 -24.89 6.51 33.26
C VAL A 349 -23.57 5.76 33.24
N GLU A 350 -22.49 6.48 32.97
CA GLU A 350 -21.12 5.96 33.08
C GLU A 350 -20.48 6.47 34.37
N ALA A 351 -19.87 5.56 35.13
CA ALA A 351 -19.15 5.88 36.36
C ALA A 351 -17.64 5.76 36.13
N TYR A 352 -16.93 6.85 36.40
CA TYR A 352 -15.48 6.92 36.33
C TYR A 352 -14.92 7.00 37.75
N VAL A 353 -14.03 6.08 38.10
CA VAL A 353 -13.42 6.02 39.42
C VAL A 353 -11.92 6.26 39.27
N SER A 354 -11.40 7.27 39.97
CA SER A 354 -9.95 7.48 40.05
C SER A 354 -9.27 6.32 40.78
N LEU A 355 -7.99 6.05 40.48
CA LEU A 355 -7.23 5.01 41.18
C LEU A 355 -7.31 5.16 42.72
N SER A 356 -7.84 4.13 43.39
CA SER A 356 -8.05 4.14 44.84
C SER A 356 -6.79 3.69 45.61
N ARG A 357 -6.45 4.38 46.70
CA ARG A 357 -5.41 3.96 47.67
C ARG A 357 -5.88 4.15 49.12
N PRO A 358 -5.55 3.24 50.05
CA PRO A 358 -5.93 3.36 51.46
C PRO A 358 -5.42 4.66 52.09
N GLY A 359 -6.31 5.37 52.80
CA GLY A 359 -5.97 6.63 53.51
C GLY A 359 -6.09 7.91 52.66
N PHE A 360 -6.48 7.83 51.38
CA PHE A 360 -6.69 8.99 50.51
C PHE A 360 -8.11 9.03 49.95
N ASN A 361 -8.63 10.24 49.70
CA ASN A 361 -9.92 10.43 49.05
C ASN A 361 -9.87 9.89 47.61
N THR A 362 -10.90 9.14 47.22
CA THR A 362 -11.10 8.68 45.85
C THR A 362 -12.21 9.52 45.22
N SER A 363 -12.00 10.01 44.00
CA SER A 363 -13.02 10.72 43.24
C SER A 363 -13.79 9.74 42.37
N ILE A 364 -15.12 9.84 42.41
CA ILE A 364 -16.03 9.17 41.50
C ILE A 364 -16.76 10.28 40.75
N SER A 365 -16.71 10.25 39.43
CA SER A 365 -17.49 11.14 38.57
C SER A 365 -18.46 10.33 37.74
N PHE A 366 -19.70 10.82 37.63
CA PHE A 366 -20.72 10.23 36.78
C PHE A 366 -20.91 11.10 35.56
N VAL A 367 -21.04 10.47 34.40
CA VAL A 367 -21.50 11.11 33.17
C VAL A 367 -22.83 10.50 32.84
N ALA A 368 -23.89 11.31 32.94
CA ALA A 368 -25.23 10.93 32.50
C ALA A 368 -25.45 11.46 31.08
N ARG A 369 -25.87 10.59 30.17
CA ARG A 369 -26.21 10.93 28.78
C ARG A 369 -27.64 10.49 28.53
N ASN A 370 -28.48 11.42 28.08
CA ASN A 370 -29.80 11.05 27.55
C ASN A 370 -29.58 10.33 26.22
N VAL A 371 -30.01 9.07 26.15
CA VAL A 371 -29.95 8.25 24.93
C VAL A 371 -31.35 7.93 24.39
N GLY A 372 -32.40 8.45 25.04
CA GLY A 372 -33.79 8.38 24.57
C GLY A 372 -34.20 9.60 23.73
N SER A 373 -35.44 9.58 23.23
CA SER A 373 -36.04 10.65 22.42
C SER A 373 -36.78 11.72 23.24
N LEU A 374 -36.90 11.53 24.55
CA LEU A 374 -37.54 12.48 25.47
C LEU A 374 -36.50 13.02 26.45
N PRO A 375 -36.56 14.30 26.85
CA PRO A 375 -35.73 14.81 27.94
C PRO A 375 -35.99 14.01 29.22
N VAL A 376 -34.93 13.47 29.81
CA VAL A 376 -34.98 12.81 31.11
C VAL A 376 -34.16 13.65 32.09
N SER A 377 -34.80 14.16 33.15
CA SER A 377 -34.10 14.75 34.29
C SER A 377 -33.73 13.64 35.27
N GLY A 378 -32.43 13.45 35.52
CA GLY A 378 -31.89 12.59 36.57
C GLY A 378 -31.77 13.29 37.90
#